data_AF-A0A662JBJ7-F1
#
_entry.id   AF-A0A662JBJ7-F1
#
_cell.length_a   1.000
_cell.length_b   1.000
_cell.length_c   1.000
_cell.angle_alpha   90.00
_cell.angle_beta   90.00
_cell.angle_gamma   90.00
#
_symmetry.space_group_name_H-M   'P 1'
#
loop_
_entity.id
_entity.type
_entity.pdbx_description
1 polymer ?
#
loop_
_entity_poly.entity_id
_entity_poly.type
_entity_poly.pdbx_seq_one_letter_code
_entity_poly.pdbx_strand_id
1 'polypeptide(L)' 'MLSAEEVKMLELLYSRRRGVTALFAAKLTGLDLARAKMTLERLRAMRLVVKRSKFYARVPGLRYRSALRRLKMAEAGLLA' A
#
# COMPACT_ATOMS: atom_id res chain seq x y z
N MET A 1 -12.19 0.93 5.29
CA MET A 1 -11.37 -0.21 5.74
C MET A 1 -10.49 -0.63 4.57
N LEU A 2 -9.18 -0.86 4.76
CA LEU A 2 -8.28 -1.23 3.65
C LEU A 2 -8.45 -2.72 3.32
N SER A 3 -8.51 -3.07 2.05
CA SER A 3 -8.46 -4.45 1.57
C SER A 3 -7.05 -5.05 1.71
N ALA A 4 -6.94 -6.39 1.69
CA ALA A 4 -5.65 -7.08 1.71
C ALA A 4 -4.73 -6.64 0.55
N GLU A 5 -5.31 -6.40 -0.63
CA GLU A 5 -4.57 -5.90 -1.81
C GLU A 5 -4.00 -4.49 -1.56
N GLU A 6 -4.81 -3.58 -0.99
CA GLU A 6 -4.39 -2.21 -0.67
C GLU A 6 -3.31 -2.18 0.42
N VAL A 7 -3.42 -3.06 1.42
CA VAL A 7 -2.38 -3.22 2.46
C VAL A 7 -1.07 -3.68 1.84
N LYS A 8 -1.09 -4.75 1.04
CA LYS A 8 0.10 -5.27 0.35
C LYS A 8 0.73 -4.23 -0.59
N MET A 9 -0.09 -3.47 -1.31
CA MET A 9 0.36 -2.39 -2.19
C MET A 9 1.02 -1.25 -1.41
N LEU A 10 0.45 -0.85 -0.29
CA LEU A 10 1.05 0.15 0.58
C LEU A 10 2.38 -0.32 1.16
N GLU A 11 2.46 -1.55 1.68
CA GLU A 11 3.71 -2.12 2.20
C GLU A 11 4.82 -2.08 1.16
N LEU A 12 4.50 -2.47 -0.08
CA LEU A 12 5.41 -2.37 -1.20
C LEU A 12 5.91 -0.93 -1.38
N LEU A 13 5.01 0.05 -1.42
CA LEU A 13 5.37 1.46 -1.58
C LEU A 13 6.22 1.99 -0.41
N TYR A 14 5.93 1.58 0.83
CA TYR A 14 6.71 1.98 2.01
C TYR A 14 8.11 1.36 2.03
N SER A 15 8.26 0.13 1.54
CA SER A 15 9.58 -0.50 1.39
C SER A 15 10.46 0.18 0.33
N ARG A 16 9.86 0.99 -0.56
CA ARG A 16 10.53 1.60 -1.72
C ARG A 16 10.52 3.13 -1.66
N ARG A 17 11.61 3.72 -1.13
CA ARG A 17 11.78 5.19 -1.07
C ARG A 17 11.78 5.90 -2.43
N ARG A 18 12.17 5.22 -3.52
CA ARG A 18 12.27 5.83 -4.87
C ARG A 18 10.95 5.91 -5.63
N GLY A 19 9.83 5.46 -5.04
CA GLY A 19 8.54 5.36 -5.71
C GLY A 19 8.47 4.22 -6.72
N VAL A 20 7.25 3.81 -7.04
CA VAL A 20 6.93 2.59 -7.80
C VAL A 20 6.02 2.93 -8.98
N THR A 21 6.27 2.35 -10.15
CA THR A 21 5.34 2.44 -11.30
C THR A 21 4.21 1.43 -11.14
N ALA A 22 3.06 1.68 -11.77
CA ALA A 22 1.95 0.72 -11.72
C ALA A 22 2.33 -0.66 -12.30
N LEU A 23 3.17 -0.69 -13.34
CA LEU A 23 3.68 -1.94 -13.93
C LEU A 23 4.56 -2.72 -12.93
N PHE A 24 5.45 -2.02 -12.23
CA PHE A 24 6.34 -2.65 -11.25
C PHE A 24 5.56 -3.12 -10.01
N ALA A 25 4.57 -2.33 -9.58
CA ALA A 25 3.63 -2.71 -8.54
C ALA A 25 2.89 -4.00 -8.91
N ALA A 26 2.25 -4.05 -10.08
CA ALA A 26 1.52 -5.21 -10.59
C ALA A 26 2.37 -6.50 -10.52
N LYS A 27 3.62 -6.42 -11.01
CA LYS A 27 4.56 -7.56 -11.00
C LYS A 27 4.87 -8.05 -9.59
N LEU A 28 5.08 -7.15 -8.63
CA LEU A 28 5.45 -7.53 -7.27
C LEU A 28 4.26 -7.95 -6.41
N THR A 29 3.07 -7.42 -6.67
CA THR A 29 1.86 -7.81 -5.94
C THR A 29 1.19 -9.05 -6.51
N GLY A 30 1.52 -9.43 -7.75
CA GLY A 30 0.85 -10.51 -8.49
C GLY A 30 -0.52 -10.07 -9.04
N LEU A 31 -0.74 -8.76 -9.17
CA LEU A 31 -1.99 -8.21 -9.67
C LEU A 31 -1.88 -7.95 -11.17
N ASP A 32 -3.01 -7.99 -11.86
CA ASP A 32 -3.08 -7.44 -13.22
C ASP A 32 -2.81 -5.92 -13.20
N LEU A 33 -2.40 -5.38 -14.36
CA LEU A 33 -2.02 -3.97 -14.46
C LEU A 33 -3.20 -3.02 -14.17
N ALA A 34 -4.43 -3.42 -14.51
CA ALA A 34 -5.62 -2.59 -14.35
C ALA A 34 -6.00 -2.47 -12.86
N ARG A 35 -6.03 -3.60 -12.14
CA ARG A 35 -6.20 -3.69 -10.68
C ARG A 35 -5.10 -2.93 -9.97
N ALA A 36 -3.83 -3.12 -10.33
CA ALA A 36 -2.75 -2.38 -9.70
C ALA A 36 -2.93 -0.86 -9.84
N LYS A 37 -3.33 -0.38 -11.03
CA LYS A 37 -3.67 1.04 -11.24
C LYS A 37 -4.85 1.48 -10.38
N MET A 38 -5.94 0.72 -10.38
CA MET A 38 -7.14 1.01 -9.59
C MET A 38 -6.81 1.10 -8.09
N THR A 39 -6.07 0.12 -7.56
CA THR A 39 -5.62 0.08 -6.17
C THR A 39 -4.75 1.30 -5.83
N LEU A 40 -3.79 1.64 -6.69
CA LEU A 40 -2.94 2.81 -6.49
C LEU A 40 -3.72 4.13 -6.52
N GLU A 41 -4.72 4.27 -7.39
CA GLU A 41 -5.58 5.44 -7.45
C GLU A 41 -6.55 5.52 -6.25
N ARG A 42 -7.07 4.40 -5.75
CA ARG A 42 -7.84 4.36 -4.49
C ARG A 42 -6.99 4.83 -3.32
N LEU A 43 -5.78 4.31 -3.20
CA LEU A 43 -4.82 4.75 -2.18
C LEU A 43 -4.44 6.22 -2.30
N ARG A 44 -4.39 6.75 -3.52
CA ARG A 44 -4.22 8.19 -3.79
C ARG A 44 -5.42 9.00 -3.32
N ALA A 45 -6.64 8.55 -3.61
CA ALA A 45 -7.88 9.19 -3.17
C ALA A 45 -7.98 9.23 -1.63
N MET A 46 -7.51 8.19 -0.95
CA MET A 46 -7.38 8.13 0.51
C MET A 46 -6.22 8.95 1.08
N ARG A 47 -5.49 9.71 0.24
CA ARG A 47 -4.35 10.56 0.63
C ARG A 47 -3.16 9.81 1.25
N LEU A 48 -3.09 8.49 1.08
CA LEU A 48 -2.01 7.62 1.57
C LEU A 48 -0.84 7.52 0.58
N VAL A 49 -1.09 7.81 -0.70
CA VAL A 49 -0.11 7.74 -1.79
C VAL A 49 -0.14 9.04 -2.58
N VAL A 50 1.02 9.46 -3.09
CA VAL A 50 1.16 10.63 -3.96
C VAL A 50 1.68 10.18 -5.33
N LYS A 51 1.14 10.78 -6.39
CA LYS A 51 1.55 10.55 -7.78
C LYS A 51 2.25 11.80 -8.30
N ARG A 52 3.52 11.69 -8.70
CA ARG A 52 4.28 12.76 -9.40
C ARG A 52 4.79 12.30 -10.78
N SER A 53 5.22 11.05 -10.86
CA SER A 53 5.53 10.31 -12.11
C SER A 53 5.50 8.81 -11.83
N LYS A 54 5.97 8.46 -10.62
CA LYS A 54 5.71 7.20 -9.93
C LYS A 54 4.74 7.43 -8.77
N PHE A 55 4.29 6.34 -8.17
CA PHE A 55 3.52 6.33 -6.94
C PHE A 55 4.47 6.26 -5.75
N TYR A 56 4.26 7.11 -4.76
CA TYR A 56 5.06 7.18 -3.55
C TYR A 56 4.14 7.01 -2.35
N ALA A 57 4.50 6.14 -1.41
CA ALA A 57 3.85 6.16 -0.12
C ALA A 57 4.08 7.53 0.52
N ARG A 58 3.02 8.16 1.00
CA ARG A 58 3.15 9.33 1.85
C ARG A 58 3.76 8.85 3.17
N VAL A 59 4.80 9.52 3.66
CA VAL A 59 5.51 9.12 4.89
C VAL A 59 4.48 8.76 5.96
N PRO A 60 4.56 7.57 6.58
CA PRO A 60 3.57 7.20 7.55
C PRO A 60 3.84 8.06 8.77
N GLY A 61 2.96 9.00 9.08
CA GLY A 61 2.84 9.47 10.46
C GLY A 61 2.68 8.23 11.36
N LEU A 62 3.22 8.26 12.57
CA LEU A 62 3.22 7.17 13.56
C LEU A 62 1.95 6.29 13.53
N ARG A 63 0.78 6.90 13.33
CA ARG A 63 -0.53 6.25 13.15
C ARG A 63 -0.57 5.10 12.14
N TYR A 64 0.12 5.19 10.99
CA TYR A 64 0.04 4.15 9.96
C TYR A 64 0.93 2.93 10.29
N ARG A 65 2.09 3.12 10.93
CA ARG A 65 2.86 2.00 11.50
C ARG A 65 2.04 1.25 12.54
N SER A 66 1.31 1.96 13.39
CA SER A 66 0.43 1.36 14.38
C SER A 66 -0.75 0.61 13.74
N ALA A 67 -1.34 1.15 12.66
CA ALA A 67 -2.43 0.49 11.93
C ALA A 67 -1.96 -0.78 11.20
N LEU A 68 -0.79 -0.73 10.54
CA LEU A 68 -0.15 -1.90 9.94
C LEU A 68 0.18 -2.96 11.00
N ARG A 69 0.72 -2.55 12.15
CA ARG A 69 1.03 -3.48 13.25
C ARG A 69 -0.24 -4.14 13.79
N ARG A 70 -1.33 -3.40 13.97
CA ARG A 70 -2.62 -3.97 14.39
C ARG A 70 -3.20 -4.93 13.36
N LEU A 71 -3.15 -4.59 12.07
CA LEU A 71 -3.59 -5.48 11.00
C LEU A 71 -2.77 -6.78 10.97
N LYS A 72 -1.44 -6.68 11.07
CA LYS A 72 -0.57 -7.85 11.16
C LYS A 72 -0.82 -8.71 12.40
N MET A 73 -1.10 -8.09 13.54
CA MET A 73 -1.40 -8.83 14.77
C MET A 73 -2.77 -9.48 14.74
N ALA A 74 -3.75 -8.87 14.09
CA ALA A 74 -5.06 -9.47 13.84
C ALA A 74 -4.94 -10.66 12.87
N GLU A 75 -4.13 -10.52 11.82
CA GLU A 75 -3.85 -11.58 10.85
C GLU A 75 -3.03 -12.74 11.45
N ALA A 76 -2.15 -12.46 12.40
CA ALA A 76 -1.36 -13.45 13.14
C ALA A 76 -2.13 -14.12 14.31
N GLY A 77 -3.40 -13.76 14.55
CA GLY A 77 -4.19 -14.29 15.67
C GLY A 77 -3.69 -13.87 17.06
N LEU A 78 -2.86 -12.84 17.15
CA LEU A 78 -2.25 -12.34 18.39
C LEU A 78 -3.11 -11.26 19.10
N LEU A 79 -4.26 -10.90 18.52
CA LEU A 79 -5.26 -10.06 19.16
C LEU A 79 -6.40 -10.96 19.64
N ALA A 80 -6.25 -11.45 20.87
CA ALA A 80 -7.30 -12.02 21.71
C ALA A 80 -7.74 -10.99 22.75
#